data_AF-A0A395XSI6-F1
#
_entry.id   AF-A0A395XSI6-F1
#
_cell.length_a   1.000
_cell.length_b   1.000
_cell.length_c   1.000
_cell.angle_alpha   90.00
_cell.angle_beta   90.00
_cell.angle_gamma   90.00
#
_symmetry.space_group_name_H-M   'P 1'
#
loop_
_entity.id
_entity.type
_entity.pdbx_description
1 polymer ?
#
loop_
_entity_poly.entity_id
_entity_poly.type
_entity_poly.pdbx_seq_one_letter_code
_entity_poly.pdbx_strand_id
1 'polypeptide(L)'
;MREASDPSHYSLVVLLDLGCEHAGKPVPAETLNAAIAYSYGIMEKLVEQNISFCVAIPTKMGIQLYEICERRNFRQFFALWFGVPMQKHAGMGFQLFLSEHMEQKFTRLLILTAGEYEQDLKGMEQRIGITVVGTTKEEQMLYTNLGSSLDVVELPENLDLEECYRIRC
;
A
#
# COMPACT_ATOMS: atom_id res chain seq x y z
N MET A 1 -15.10 11.81 -32.96
CA MET A 1 -14.82 10.38 -32.81
C MET A 1 -13.57 10.28 -31.94
N ARG A 2 -13.70 9.82 -30.70
CA ARG A 2 -12.56 9.64 -29.79
C ARG A 2 -11.95 8.28 -30.13
N GLU A 3 -10.76 8.28 -30.71
CA GLU A 3 -9.99 7.05 -30.95
C GLU A 3 -9.73 6.35 -29.62
N ALA A 4 -9.76 5.02 -29.67
CA ALA A 4 -9.53 4.13 -28.54
C ALA A 4 -8.22 4.50 -27.86
N SER A 5 -8.32 5.09 -26.68
CA SER A 5 -7.18 5.22 -25.78
C SER A 5 -6.69 3.81 -25.52
N ASP A 6 -5.49 3.52 -26.01
CA ASP A 6 -4.59 2.48 -25.51
C ASP A 6 -4.80 2.35 -23.99
N PRO A 7 -4.98 1.15 -23.41
CA PRO A 7 -5.22 0.99 -21.97
C PRO A 7 -3.92 1.34 -21.25
N SER A 8 -3.65 2.63 -21.13
CA SER A 8 -2.46 3.20 -20.54
C SER A 8 -2.41 2.77 -19.08
N HIS A 9 -1.63 1.73 -18.85
CA HIS A 9 -1.11 1.23 -17.58
C HIS A 9 -1.06 2.33 -16.52
N TYR A 10 -1.84 2.19 -15.45
CA TYR A 10 -1.60 2.97 -14.24
C TYR A 10 -0.14 2.79 -13.84
N SER A 11 0.56 3.88 -13.56
CA SER A 11 1.95 3.80 -13.11
C SER A 11 2.03 3.23 -11.70
N LEU A 12 1.05 3.56 -10.84
CA LEU A 12 1.06 3.24 -9.41
C LEU A 12 -0.07 2.29 -9.03
N VAL A 13 0.29 1.26 -8.26
CA VAL A 13 -0.65 0.43 -7.50
C VAL A 13 -0.32 0.51 -6.01
N VAL A 14 -1.34 0.73 -5.19
CA VAL A 14 -1.28 0.69 -3.73
C VAL A 14 -1.81 -0.67 -3.28
N LEU A 15 -0.96 -1.49 -2.68
CA LEU A 15 -1.32 -2.79 -2.13
C LEU A 15 -1.60 -2.65 -0.62
N LEU A 16 -2.83 -2.99 -0.22
CA LEU A 16 -3.24 -3.00 1.18
C LEU A 16 -2.96 -4.38 1.78
N ASP A 17 -1.77 -4.57 2.34
CA ASP A 17 -1.27 -5.83 2.91
C ASP A 17 -1.27 -5.78 4.45
N LEU A 18 -2.42 -5.39 5.02
CA LEU A 18 -2.61 -5.16 6.46
C LEU A 18 -2.98 -6.45 7.19
N GLY A 19 -2.01 -7.34 7.39
CA GLY A 19 -2.24 -8.59 8.12
C GLY A 19 -2.55 -8.40 9.61
N CYS A 20 -3.49 -9.17 10.15
CA CYS A 20 -3.82 -9.18 11.59
C CYS A 20 -2.83 -9.96 12.46
N GLU A 21 -2.00 -10.82 11.86
CA GLU A 21 -0.97 -11.60 12.54
C GLU A 21 0.38 -11.42 11.85
N HIS A 22 1.42 -11.33 12.68
CA HIS A 22 2.81 -11.23 12.30
C HIS A 22 3.63 -12.25 13.10
N ALA A 23 4.43 -13.07 12.41
CA ALA A 23 5.20 -14.18 13.01
C ALA A 23 4.38 -15.07 13.99
N GLY A 24 3.11 -15.32 13.68
CA GLY A 24 2.19 -16.13 14.50
C GLY A 24 1.67 -15.43 15.76
N LYS A 25 1.90 -14.12 15.92
CA LYS A 25 1.36 -13.30 17.00
C LYS A 25 0.35 -12.29 16.46
N PRO A 26 -0.72 -11.97 17.20
CA PRO A 26 -1.62 -10.89 16.82
C PRO A 26 -0.88 -9.55 16.76
N VAL A 27 -1.16 -8.78 15.70
CA VAL A 27 -0.72 -7.39 15.60
C VAL A 27 -1.55 -6.54 16.56
N PRO A 28 -0.94 -5.65 17.37
CA PRO A 28 -1.68 -4.77 18.27
C PRO A 28 -2.69 -3.88 17.53
N ALA A 29 -3.81 -3.57 18.20
CA ALA A 29 -4.84 -2.71 17.61
C ALA A 29 -4.31 -1.30 17.30
N GLU A 30 -3.39 -0.77 18.10
CA GLU A 30 -2.73 0.53 17.88
C GLU A 30 -1.94 0.54 16.58
N THR A 31 -1.10 -0.48 16.35
CA THR A 31 -0.37 -0.71 15.09
C THR A 31 -1.31 -0.79 13.88
N LEU A 32 -2.40 -1.56 13.98
CA LEU A 32 -3.38 -1.68 12.89
C LEU A 32 -4.09 -0.36 12.60
N ASN A 33 -4.52 0.35 13.64
CA ASN A 33 -5.21 1.63 13.51
C ASN A 33 -4.30 2.70 12.89
N ALA A 34 -3.04 2.76 13.31
CA ALA A 34 -2.04 3.64 12.71
C ALA A 34 -1.83 3.31 11.22
N ALA A 35 -1.65 2.03 10.87
CA ALA A 35 -1.47 1.61 9.49
C ALA A 35 -2.69 1.96 8.61
N ILE A 36 -3.91 1.77 9.11
CA ILE A 36 -5.14 2.17 8.41
C ILE A 36 -5.21 3.70 8.23
N ALA A 37 -4.89 4.46 9.28
CA ALA A 37 -4.89 5.93 9.22
C ALA A 37 -3.87 6.46 8.21
N TYR A 38 -2.64 5.95 8.23
CA TYR A 38 -1.63 6.28 7.23
C TYR A 38 -2.03 5.85 5.83
N SER A 39 -2.65 4.68 5.68
CA SER A 39 -3.16 4.24 4.38
C SER A 39 -4.19 5.20 3.80
N TYR A 40 -5.14 5.64 4.62
CA TYR A 40 -6.10 6.67 4.23
C TYR A 40 -5.40 7.98 3.86
N GLY A 41 -4.52 8.48 4.73
CA GLY A 41 -3.84 9.76 4.54
C GLY A 41 -2.97 9.80 3.29
N ILE A 42 -2.22 8.72 3.02
CA ILE A 42 -1.37 8.60 1.83
C ILE A 42 -2.24 8.57 0.57
N MET A 43 -3.28 7.73 0.52
CA MET A 43 -4.17 7.67 -0.63
C MET A 43 -4.95 8.98 -0.84
N GLU A 44 -5.37 9.64 0.24
CA GLU A 44 -6.01 10.96 0.15
C GLU A 44 -5.05 12.00 -0.45
N LYS A 45 -3.78 12.01 -0.03
CA LYS A 45 -2.77 12.92 -0.59
C LYS A 45 -2.47 12.64 -2.07
N LEU A 46 -2.44 11.38 -2.50
CA LEU A 46 -2.32 11.03 -3.92
C LEU A 46 -3.47 11.63 -4.74
N VAL A 47 -4.71 11.52 -4.23
CA VAL A 47 -5.90 12.12 -4.86
C VAL A 47 -5.80 13.66 -4.89
N GLU A 48 -5.41 14.29 -3.79
CA GLU A 48 -5.25 15.76 -3.73
C GLU A 48 -4.18 16.28 -4.70
N GLN A 49 -3.17 15.46 -5.00
CA GLN A 49 -2.13 15.74 -5.98
C GLN A 49 -2.51 15.40 -7.42
N ASN A 50 -3.76 14.97 -7.67
CA ASN A 50 -4.26 14.50 -8.98
C ASN A 50 -3.47 13.33 -9.56
N ILE A 51 -2.92 12.46 -8.70
CA ILE A 51 -2.26 11.23 -9.12
C ILE A 51 -3.34 10.15 -9.23
N SER A 52 -3.49 9.55 -10.41
CA SER A 52 -4.37 8.39 -10.61
C SER A 52 -3.61 7.10 -10.25
N PHE A 53 -4.26 6.20 -9.51
CA PHE A 53 -3.66 4.95 -9.04
C PHE A 53 -4.72 3.84 -8.94
N CYS A 54 -4.25 2.60 -8.92
CA CYS A 54 -5.08 1.46 -8.53
C CYS A 54 -4.85 1.11 -7.06
N VAL A 55 -5.89 0.65 -6.39
CA VAL A 55 -5.76 -0.01 -5.09
C VAL A 55 -5.99 -1.50 -5.26
N ALA A 56 -5.00 -2.29 -4.86
CA ALA A 56 -5.06 -3.74 -4.80
C ALA A 56 -5.48 -4.18 -3.40
N ILE A 57 -6.65 -4.81 -3.30
CA ILE A 57 -7.14 -5.42 -2.07
C ILE A 57 -7.01 -6.95 -2.19
N PRO A 58 -6.23 -7.59 -1.32
CA PRO A 58 -6.20 -9.05 -1.22
C PRO A 58 -7.51 -9.58 -0.66
N THR A 59 -8.16 -10.50 -1.38
CA THR A 59 -9.40 -11.16 -0.96
C THR A 59 -9.25 -12.68 -1.03
N LYS A 60 -10.27 -13.42 -0.55
CA LYS A 60 -10.32 -14.88 -0.69
C LYS A 60 -10.35 -15.36 -2.14
N MET A 61 -10.69 -14.48 -3.10
CA MET A 61 -10.76 -14.80 -4.53
C MET A 61 -9.51 -14.35 -5.31
N GLY A 62 -8.48 -13.84 -4.64
CA GLY A 62 -7.33 -13.19 -5.26
C GLY A 62 -7.36 -11.68 -5.06
N ILE A 63 -6.63 -10.94 -5.89
CA ILE A 63 -6.55 -9.48 -5.83
C ILE A 63 -7.73 -8.84 -6.55
N GLN A 64 -8.42 -7.94 -5.85
CA GLN A 64 -9.36 -7.01 -6.45
C GLN A 64 -8.69 -5.66 -6.67
N LEU A 65 -8.79 -5.13 -7.89
CA LEU A 65 -8.26 -3.82 -8.27
C LEU A 65 -9.39 -2.80 -8.32
N TYR A 66 -9.17 -1.65 -7.68
CA TYR A 66 -10.07 -0.50 -7.70
C TYR A 66 -9.33 0.71 -8.24
N GLU A 67 -9.86 1.31 -9.30
CA GLU A 67 -9.27 2.48 -9.92
C GLU A 67 -9.71 3.77 -9.21
N ILE A 68 -8.72 4.56 -8.79
CA ILE A 68 -8.91 5.84 -8.11
C ILE A 68 -8.31 6.96 -8.98
N CYS A 69 -9.20 7.70 -9.64
CA CYS A 69 -8.83 8.83 -10.49
C CYS A 69 -9.27 10.19 -9.92
N GLU A 70 -10.21 10.20 -8.96
CA GLU A 70 -10.75 11.41 -8.37
C GLU A 70 -11.29 11.18 -6.96
N ARG A 71 -11.59 12.28 -6.24
CA ARG A 71 -12.08 12.24 -4.86
C ARG A 71 -13.40 11.49 -4.69
N ARG A 72 -14.23 11.44 -5.74
CA ARG A 72 -15.48 10.67 -5.72
C ARG A 72 -15.21 9.17 -5.64
N ASN A 73 -14.33 8.64 -6.51
CA ASN A 73 -13.95 7.23 -6.52
C ASN A 73 -13.30 6.85 -5.19
N PHE A 74 -12.43 7.72 -4.66
CA PHE A 74 -11.78 7.48 -3.37
C PHE A 74 -12.77 7.32 -2.22
N ARG A 75 -13.77 8.21 -2.11
CA ARG A 75 -14.81 8.10 -1.07
C ARG A 75 -15.63 6.81 -1.19
N GLN A 76 -15.97 6.41 -2.41
CA GLN A 76 -16.73 5.17 -2.66
C GLN A 76 -15.89 3.93 -2.32
N PHE A 77 -14.63 3.93 -2.75
CA PHE A 77 -13.66 2.88 -2.44
C PHE A 77 -13.48 2.71 -0.95
N PHE A 78 -13.29 3.80 -0.20
CA PHE A 78 -13.00 3.72 1.22
C PHE A 78 -14.16 3.12 2.02
N ALA A 79 -15.41 3.47 1.67
CA ALA A 79 -16.59 2.86 2.26
C ALA A 79 -16.67 1.34 1.98
N LEU A 80 -16.22 0.90 0.79
CA LEU A 80 -16.18 -0.50 0.41
C LEU A 80 -15.06 -1.24 1.17
N TRP A 81 -13.87 -0.63 1.27
CA TRP A 81 -12.71 -1.25 1.91
C TRP A 81 -12.96 -1.62 3.37
N PHE A 82 -13.66 -0.77 4.15
CA PHE A 82 -14.04 -1.13 5.53
C PHE A 82 -14.97 -2.35 5.65
N GLY A 83 -15.65 -2.73 4.57
CA GLY A 83 -16.45 -3.95 4.50
C GLY A 83 -15.63 -5.20 4.14
N VAL A 84 -14.37 -5.04 3.71
CA VAL A 84 -13.50 -6.16 3.33
C VAL A 84 -12.79 -6.71 4.57
N PRO A 85 -12.91 -8.01 4.88
CA PRO A 85 -12.18 -8.61 5.99
C PRO A 85 -10.66 -8.50 5.77
N MET A 86 -9.94 -8.05 6.79
CA MET A 86 -8.49 -8.02 6.79
C MET A 86 -7.88 -9.43 6.65
N GLN A 87 -6.68 -9.48 6.08
CA GLN A 87 -5.94 -10.70 5.89
C GLN A 87 -5.46 -11.25 7.23
N LYS A 88 -5.44 -12.58 7.38
CA LYS A 88 -4.93 -13.19 8.61
C LYS A 88 -3.44 -12.91 8.81
N HIS A 89 -2.63 -13.09 7.77
CA HIS A 89 -1.18 -12.91 7.80
C HIS A 89 -0.76 -11.77 6.89
N ALA A 90 0.18 -10.95 7.35
CA ALA A 90 0.84 -9.94 6.51
C ALA A 90 1.66 -10.65 5.42
N GLY A 91 1.77 -10.04 4.24
CA GLY A 91 2.51 -10.59 3.11
C GLY A 91 1.67 -11.48 2.18
N MET A 92 0.47 -11.92 2.61
CA MET A 92 -0.43 -12.68 1.72
C MET A 92 -0.86 -11.83 0.52
N GLY A 93 -1.05 -10.53 0.70
CA GLY A 93 -1.37 -9.63 -0.40
C GLY A 93 -0.26 -9.59 -1.45
N PHE A 94 0.98 -9.50 -1.00
CA PHE A 94 2.13 -9.49 -1.90
C PHE A 94 2.35 -10.82 -2.61
N GLN A 95 2.15 -11.96 -1.92
CA GLN A 95 2.19 -13.27 -2.57
C GLN A 95 1.15 -13.40 -3.68
N LEU A 96 -0.08 -12.94 -3.44
CA LEU A 96 -1.12 -12.91 -4.47
C LEU A 96 -0.72 -12.00 -5.64
N PHE A 97 -0.13 -10.83 -5.35
CA PHE A 97 0.34 -9.87 -6.35
C PHE A 97 1.32 -10.50 -7.33
N LEU A 98 2.28 -11.24 -6.81
CA LEU A 98 3.26 -11.99 -7.62
C LEU A 98 2.60 -13.14 -8.39
N SER A 99 1.70 -13.89 -7.74
CA SER A 99 1.04 -15.04 -8.38
C SER A 99 0.16 -14.65 -9.57
N GLU A 100 -0.39 -13.43 -9.54
CA GLU A 100 -1.23 -12.88 -10.60
C GLU A 100 -0.45 -11.99 -11.59
N HIS A 101 0.88 -11.97 -11.51
CA HIS A 101 1.79 -11.22 -12.38
C HIS A 101 1.47 -9.72 -12.47
N MET A 102 1.04 -9.13 -11.36
CA MET A 102 0.62 -7.72 -11.34
C MET A 102 1.79 -6.76 -11.57
N GLU A 103 3.02 -7.18 -11.30
CA GLU A 103 4.23 -6.42 -11.62
C GLU A 103 4.40 -6.10 -13.10
N GLN A 104 3.72 -6.83 -14.00
CA GLN A 104 3.74 -6.58 -15.44
C GLN A 104 2.76 -5.48 -15.86
N LYS A 105 1.85 -5.07 -14.98
CA LYS A 105 0.78 -4.11 -15.28
C LYS A 105 1.06 -2.70 -14.77
N PHE A 106 1.96 -2.57 -13.79
CA PHE A 106 2.27 -1.31 -13.10
C PHE A 106 3.79 -1.07 -13.08
N THR A 107 4.21 0.19 -12.98
CA THR A 107 5.64 0.55 -12.91
C THR A 107 6.11 0.84 -11.48
N ARG A 108 5.18 1.10 -10.56
CA ARG A 108 5.43 1.32 -9.14
C ARG A 108 4.39 0.61 -8.27
N LEU A 109 4.86 0.01 -7.19
CA LEU A 109 4.09 -0.66 -6.16
C LEU A 109 4.35 0.04 -4.81
N LEU A 110 3.29 0.54 -4.19
CA LEU A 110 3.30 1.05 -2.82
C LEU A 110 2.64 0.01 -1.91
N ILE A 111 3.39 -0.62 -1.03
CA ILE A 111 2.90 -1.63 -0.09
C ILE A 111 2.61 -0.95 1.25
N LEU A 112 1.38 -1.07 1.72
CA LEU A 112 0.97 -0.58 3.03
C LEU A 112 0.77 -1.77 3.97
N THR A 113 1.49 -1.78 5.09
CA THR A 113 1.55 -2.90 6.03
C THR A 113 1.41 -2.40 7.47
N ALA A 114 0.96 -3.28 8.37
CA ALA A 114 0.91 -3.00 9.79
C ALA A 114 2.13 -3.65 10.48
N GLY A 115 3.00 -2.82 11.06
CA GLY A 115 4.28 -3.25 11.62
C GLY A 115 5.38 -3.41 10.57
N GLU A 116 6.42 -4.17 10.94
CA GLU A 116 7.57 -4.48 10.08
C GLU A 116 7.17 -5.35 8.88
N TYR A 117 7.81 -5.10 7.73
CA TYR A 117 7.56 -5.84 6.50
C TYR A 117 8.67 -6.86 6.23
N GLU A 118 8.35 -8.14 6.42
CA GLU A 118 9.34 -9.23 6.37
C GLU A 118 9.37 -10.02 5.05
N GLN A 119 8.55 -9.65 4.05
CA GLN A 119 8.54 -10.39 2.79
C GLN A 119 9.85 -10.18 2.02
N ASP A 120 10.35 -11.23 1.37
CA ASP A 120 11.53 -11.12 0.52
C ASP A 120 11.18 -10.37 -0.76
N LEU A 121 11.71 -9.15 -0.86
CA LEU A 121 11.55 -8.26 -2.02
C LEU A 121 12.69 -8.40 -3.04
N LYS A 122 13.69 -9.25 -2.78
CA LYS A 122 14.86 -9.37 -3.66
C LYS A 122 14.48 -9.83 -5.07
N GLY A 123 15.12 -9.24 -6.07
CA GLY A 123 14.90 -9.51 -7.48
C GLY A 123 13.62 -8.86 -8.04
N MET A 124 12.82 -8.18 -7.22
CA MET A 124 11.67 -7.37 -7.68
C MET A 124 12.07 -5.94 -7.99
N GLU A 125 13.13 -5.43 -7.37
CA GLU A 125 13.66 -4.09 -7.59
C GLU A 125 14.06 -3.84 -9.06
N GLN A 126 14.34 -4.91 -9.82
CA GLN A 126 14.64 -4.83 -11.26
C GLN A 126 13.40 -4.79 -12.15
N ARG A 127 12.22 -5.11 -11.61
CA ARG A 127 10.97 -5.29 -12.37
C ARG A 127 9.97 -4.17 -12.12
N ILE A 128 9.91 -3.66 -10.90
CA ILE A 128 8.96 -2.63 -10.46
C ILE A 128 9.60 -1.78 -9.36
N GLY A 129 9.32 -0.47 -9.33
CA GLY A 129 9.72 0.38 -8.22
C GLY A 129 8.86 0.09 -6.99
N ILE A 130 9.46 -0.19 -5.83
CA ILE A 130 8.74 -0.58 -4.62
C ILE A 130 9.00 0.43 -3.52
N THR A 131 7.91 0.89 -2.89
CA THR A 131 7.96 1.60 -1.62
C THR A 131 7.13 0.82 -0.62
N VAL A 132 7.68 0.48 0.52
CA VAL A 132 6.95 -0.12 1.64
C VAL A 132 6.74 0.95 2.68
N VAL A 133 5.50 1.10 3.16
CA VAL A 133 5.17 1.95 4.28
C VAL A 133 4.55 1.10 5.37
N GLY A 134 5.30 0.93 6.46
CA GLY A 134 4.89 0.23 7.67
C GLY A 134 4.70 1.18 8.85
N THR A 135 4.45 0.60 10.01
CA THR A 135 4.36 1.32 11.28
C THR A 135 5.43 0.83 12.25
N THR A 136 5.93 1.72 13.09
CA THR A 136 6.96 1.42 14.09
C THR A 136 6.58 1.98 15.46
N LYS A 137 7.09 1.34 16.52
CA LYS A 137 6.95 1.82 17.90
C LYS A 137 7.94 2.93 18.24
N GLU A 138 8.91 3.18 17.36
CA GLU A 138 9.81 4.30 17.50
C GLU A 138 9.03 5.63 17.40
N GLU A 139 9.48 6.65 18.13
CA GLU A 139 8.84 7.96 18.12
C GLU A 139 9.06 8.74 16.82
N GLN A 140 10.05 8.33 16.02
CA GLN A 140 10.46 9.04 14.80
C GLN A 140 10.26 8.18 13.56
N MET A 141 9.98 8.84 12.44
CA MET A 141 9.95 8.21 11.11
C MET A 141 11.32 7.61 10.79
N LEU A 142 11.33 6.32 10.44
CA LEU A 142 12.51 5.65 9.91
C LEU A 142 12.41 5.56 8.40
N TYR A 143 13.52 5.86 7.72
CA TYR A 143 13.63 5.74 6.28
C TYR A 143 14.87 4.90 5.95
N THR A 144 14.63 3.78 5.26
CA THR A 144 15.68 2.86 4.83
C THR A 144 15.63 2.71 3.32
N ASN A 145 16.65 3.23 2.63
CA ASN A 145 16.84 2.98 1.21
C ASN A 145 17.63 1.67 1.04
N LEU A 146 17.02 0.65 0.43
CA LEU A 146 17.60 -0.68 0.25
C LEU A 146 18.09 -0.92 -1.20
N GLY A 147 18.03 0.09 -2.06
CA GLY A 147 18.48 0.02 -3.46
C GLY A 147 17.92 1.15 -4.32
N SER A 148 18.22 1.12 -5.63
CA SER A 148 17.80 2.18 -6.57
C SER A 148 16.27 2.30 -6.74
N SER A 149 15.52 1.28 -6.34
CA SER A 149 14.09 1.12 -6.60
C SER A 149 13.35 0.43 -5.45
N LEU A 150 13.96 0.34 -4.26
CA LEU A 150 13.32 -0.19 -3.06
C LEU A 150 13.55 0.76 -1.88
N ASP A 151 12.45 1.35 -1.40
CA ASP A 151 12.41 2.20 -0.22
C ASP A 151 11.51 1.58 0.85
N VAL A 152 11.96 1.60 2.09
CA VAL A 152 11.15 1.22 3.26
C VAL A 152 11.01 2.43 4.16
N VAL A 153 9.79 2.75 4.51
CA VAL A 153 9.41 3.84 5.39
C VAL A 153 8.61 3.27 6.55
N GLU A 154 8.99 3.60 7.77
CA GLU A 154 8.25 3.19 8.96
C GLU A 154 7.80 4.44 9.69
N LEU A 155 6.50 4.55 9.91
CA LEU A 155 5.87 5.71 10.54
C LEU A 155 5.51 5.39 12.00
N PRO A 156 5.67 6.33 12.94
CA PRO A 156 5.34 6.09 14.34
C PRO A 156 3.88 5.65 14.55
N GLU A 157 3.63 4.70 15.44
CA GLU A 157 2.26 4.32 15.82
C GLU A 157 1.52 5.45 16.55
N ASN A 158 2.28 6.33 17.23
CA ASN A 158 1.74 7.50 17.89
C ASN A 158 1.48 8.61 16.87
N LEU A 159 0.22 8.74 16.46
CA LEU A 159 -0.22 9.72 15.49
C LEU A 159 -0.21 11.14 16.11
N ASP A 160 0.89 11.86 15.98
CA ASP A 160 0.90 13.31 16.21
C ASP A 160 0.28 14.02 14.99
N LEU A 161 -0.88 14.64 15.20
CA LEU A 161 -1.64 15.33 14.15
C LEU A 161 -0.97 16.62 13.64
N GLU A 162 0.04 17.13 14.36
CA GLU A 162 0.81 18.31 13.94
C GLU A 162 2.02 17.93 13.06
N GLU A 163 2.42 16.66 13.03
CA GLU A 163 3.57 16.21 12.24
C GLU A 163 3.20 15.91 10.77
N CYS A 164 4.04 16.41 9.86
CA CYS A 164 3.91 16.16 8.42
C CYS A 164 5.09 15.30 7.92
N TYR A 165 4.80 14.07 7.53
CA TYR A 165 5.81 13.18 6.94
C TYR A 165 5.86 13.31 5.42
N ARG A 166 7.08 13.27 4.86
CA ARG A 166 7.30 13.28 3.41
C ARG A 166 7.79 11.92 2.95
N ILE A 167 6.91 11.19 2.27
CA ILE A 167 7.25 9.93 1.60
C ILE A 167 7.62 10.25 0.14
N ARG A 168 8.71 9.66 -0.35
CA ARG A 168 9.09 9.74 -1.76
C ARG A 168 8.80 8.38 -2.39
N CYS A 169 7.88 8.37 -3.34
CA CYS A 169 7.48 7.20 -4.12
C CYS A 169 7.93 7.39 -5.57
#